data_AF-A0A960KQZ2-F1
#
_entry.id   AF-A0A960KQZ2-F1
#
_cell.length_a   1.000
_cell.length_b   1.000
_cell.length_c   1.000
_cell.angle_alpha   90.00
_cell.angle_beta   90.00
_cell.angle_gamma   90.00
#
_symmetry.space_group_name_H-M   'P 1'
#
loop_
_entity.id
_entity.type
_entity.pdbx_description
1 polymer ?
#
loop_
_entity_poly.entity_id
_entity_poly.type
_entity_poly.pdbx_seq_one_letter_code
_entity_poly.pdbx_strand_id
1 'polypeptide(L)'
;FDVPPGELGGALGERPLAAHADSLQRFVASLRELAPHAGSVRLYVENNVLSERNRRTWPGENPLLLCCAADWRELKPMLEPLGIGLLLDLAHLKVSTRSLGLDFETEAAELLAETDYLHLSDNDGLRDSNQELLEEGSVMQALRRLPAPPTCMTLEVYSGLEAITRSARRLEALWPEHPRGTP
;
A
#
# COMPACT_ATOMS: atom_id res chain seq x y z
N PHE A 1 -4.24 -1.15 20.04
CA PHE A 1 -5.70 -1.23 20.23
C PHE A 1 -6.31 -1.83 18.97
N ASP A 2 -7.57 -2.26 19.00
CA ASP A 2 -8.29 -2.65 17.79
C ASP A 2 -9.10 -1.44 17.30
N VAL A 3 -8.92 -1.07 16.03
CA VAL A 3 -9.63 0.06 15.42
C VAL A 3 -11.12 -0.30 15.30
N PRO A 4 -12.06 0.52 15.82
CA PRO A 4 -13.48 0.26 15.66
C PRO A 4 -13.85 0.21 14.17
N PRO A 5 -14.79 -0.67 13.74
CA PRO A 5 -15.15 -0.80 12.33
C PRO A 5 -15.56 0.52 11.65
N GLY A 6 -16.19 1.44 12.39
CA GLY A 6 -16.60 2.75 11.88
C GLY A 6 -15.45 3.76 11.70
N GLU A 7 -14.24 3.45 12.16
CA GLU A 7 -13.04 4.28 12.01
C GLU A 7 -12.08 3.76 10.92
N LEU A 8 -12.32 2.54 10.40
CA LEU A 8 -11.52 1.96 9.32
C LEU A 8 -11.60 2.81 8.05
N GLY A 9 -10.46 3.13 7.46
CA GLY A 9 -10.35 4.03 6.30
C GLY A 9 -10.67 5.50 6.61
N GLY A 10 -10.89 5.85 7.88
CA GLY A 10 -11.34 7.17 8.31
C GLY A 10 -10.42 7.82 9.34
N ALA A 11 -11.05 8.62 10.20
CA ALA A 11 -10.38 9.31 11.28
C ALA A 11 -10.22 8.38 12.49
N LEU A 12 -8.99 8.23 12.95
CA LEU A 12 -8.68 7.37 14.09
C LEU A 12 -8.77 8.17 15.39
N GLY A 13 -9.66 7.76 16.30
CA GLY A 13 -9.77 8.39 17.61
C GLY A 13 -8.59 8.03 18.52
N GLU A 14 -8.02 9.02 19.21
CA GLU A 14 -6.90 8.84 20.14
C GLU A 14 -7.27 7.90 21.30
N ARG A 15 -6.35 6.98 21.63
CA ARG A 15 -6.47 6.02 22.75
C ARG A 15 -5.11 5.41 23.10
N PRO A 16 -4.97 4.66 24.20
CA PRO A 16 -3.70 4.01 24.49
C PRO A 16 -3.27 3.04 23.37
N LEU A 17 -2.05 3.24 22.84
CA LEU A 17 -1.45 2.29 21.91
C LEU A 17 -1.06 1.00 22.63
N ALA A 18 -1.22 -0.12 21.92
CA ALA A 18 -0.56 -1.34 22.34
C ALA A 18 0.93 -1.24 21.98
N ALA A 19 1.79 -1.96 22.69
CA ALA A 19 3.20 -2.00 22.34
C ALA A 19 3.36 -2.47 20.88
N HIS A 20 4.32 -1.86 20.17
CA HIS A 20 4.58 -2.16 18.76
C HIS A 20 4.84 -3.66 18.56
N ALA A 21 5.78 -4.22 19.34
CA ALA A 21 6.14 -5.64 19.30
C ALA A 21 4.94 -6.56 19.56
N ASP A 22 4.09 -6.24 20.54
CA ASP A 22 2.90 -7.04 20.85
C ASP A 22 1.86 -7.00 19.71
N SER A 23 1.75 -5.85 19.03
CA SER A 23 0.85 -5.69 17.89
C SER A 23 1.34 -6.45 16.67
N LEU A 24 2.64 -6.36 16.40
CA LEU A 24 3.31 -7.08 15.32
C LEU A 24 3.23 -8.60 15.53
N GLN A 25 3.50 -9.07 16.75
CA GLN A 25 3.41 -10.49 17.10
C GLN A 25 1.98 -11.03 16.93
N ARG A 26 0.97 -10.29 17.38
CA ARG A 26 -0.44 -10.69 17.22
C ARG A 26 -0.85 -10.73 15.74
N PHE A 27 -0.43 -9.76 14.95
CA PHE A 27 -0.69 -9.71 13.52
C PHE A 27 -0.08 -10.93 12.80
N VAL A 28 1.21 -11.20 13.03
CA VAL A 28 1.92 -12.35 12.43
C VAL A 28 1.35 -13.68 12.92
N ALA A 29 0.98 -13.80 14.20
CA ALA A 29 0.34 -15.00 14.72
C ALA A 29 -0.98 -15.31 14.01
N SER A 30 -1.80 -14.27 13.78
CA SER A 30 -3.07 -14.41 13.06
C SER A 30 -2.86 -14.86 11.60
N LEU A 31 -1.84 -14.31 10.93
CA LEU A 31 -1.48 -14.74 9.58
C LEU A 31 -0.93 -16.17 9.53
N ARG A 32 -0.19 -16.59 10.56
CA ARG A 32 0.30 -17.97 10.69
C ARG A 32 -0.84 -18.97 10.87
N GLU A 33 -1.91 -18.57 11.56
CA GLU A 33 -3.13 -19.38 11.67
C GLU A 33 -3.90 -19.41 10.34
N LEU A 34 -3.93 -18.30 9.59
CA LEU A 34 -4.63 -18.19 8.31
C LEU A 34 -3.93 -18.94 7.17
N ALA A 35 -2.60 -18.86 7.08
CA ALA A 35 -1.83 -19.33 5.93
C ALA A 35 -2.09 -20.80 5.53
N PRO A 36 -2.22 -21.77 6.46
CA PRO A 36 -2.56 -23.15 6.12
C PRO A 36 -3.93 -23.32 5.41
N HIS A 37 -4.84 -22.36 5.59
CA HIS A 37 -6.18 -22.39 4.99
C HIS A 37 -6.25 -21.78 3.59
N ALA A 38 -5.17 -21.14 3.12
CA ALA A 38 -5.16 -20.47 1.81
C ALA A 38 -5.21 -21.44 0.62
N GLY A 39 -4.77 -22.70 0.80
CA GLY A 39 -4.73 -23.68 -0.28
C GLY A 39 -3.85 -23.20 -1.44
N SER A 40 -4.45 -22.99 -2.61
CA SER A 40 -3.76 -22.46 -3.80
C SER A 40 -3.78 -20.93 -3.91
N VAL A 41 -4.46 -20.23 -2.98
CA VAL A 41 -4.53 -18.77 -2.98
C VAL A 41 -3.22 -18.21 -2.44
N ARG A 42 -2.61 -17.29 -3.19
CA ARG A 42 -1.47 -16.52 -2.71
C ARG A 42 -1.97 -15.39 -1.82
N LEU A 43 -1.39 -15.27 -0.63
CA LEU A 43 -1.74 -14.24 0.33
C LEU A 43 -0.79 -13.05 0.20
N TYR A 44 -1.33 -11.86 0.39
CA TYR A 44 -0.59 -10.61 0.43
C TYR A 44 -1.07 -9.77 1.61
N VAL A 45 -0.17 -8.95 2.16
CA VAL A 45 -0.50 -7.89 3.13
C VAL A 45 -0.35 -6.55 2.45
N GLU A 46 -1.38 -5.72 2.58
CA GLU A 46 -1.38 -4.36 2.04
C GLU A 46 -0.85 -3.35 3.07
N ASN A 47 -0.11 -2.35 2.61
CA ASN A 47 0.32 -1.24 3.46
C ASN A 47 -0.86 -0.35 3.88
N ASN A 48 -0.86 0.06 5.14
CA ASN A 48 -1.83 1.01 5.67
C ASN A 48 -1.52 2.45 5.23
N VAL A 49 -2.52 3.31 5.39
CA VAL A 49 -2.42 4.75 5.12
C VAL A 49 -2.51 5.59 6.40
N LEU A 50 -1.42 6.26 6.74
CA LEU A 50 -1.40 7.30 7.76
C LEU A 50 -1.66 8.66 7.11
N SER A 51 -2.90 9.15 7.18
CA SER A 51 -3.25 10.48 6.68
C SER A 51 -2.74 11.61 7.57
N GLU A 52 -2.64 12.82 6.99
CA GLU A 52 -2.26 14.04 7.72
C GLU A 52 -3.19 14.30 8.91
N ARG A 53 -4.49 13.98 8.74
CA ARG A 53 -5.48 14.08 9.82
C ARG A 53 -5.15 13.13 10.98
N ASN A 54 -4.82 11.89 10.67
CA ASN A 54 -4.49 10.89 11.69
C ASN A 54 -3.14 11.22 12.34
N ARG A 55 -2.16 11.72 11.58
CA ARG A 55 -0.87 12.21 12.11
C ARG A 55 -1.02 13.37 13.10
N ARG A 56 -1.99 14.25 12.90
CA ARG A 56 -2.34 15.33 13.85
C ARG A 56 -3.07 14.83 15.08
N THR A 57 -3.84 13.75 14.94
CA THR A 57 -4.53 13.11 16.07
C THR A 57 -3.56 12.30 16.93
N TRP A 58 -2.44 11.85 16.36
CA TRP A 58 -1.39 11.07 17.02
C TRP A 58 -0.01 11.75 16.88
N PRO A 59 0.26 12.87 17.58
CA PRO A 59 1.49 13.63 17.41
C PRO A 59 2.73 12.84 17.85
N GLY A 60 3.58 12.47 16.90
CA GLY A 60 4.85 11.78 17.17
C GLY A 60 4.70 10.26 17.22
N GLU A 61 3.50 9.74 16.99
CA GLU A 61 3.18 8.32 17.04
C GLU A 61 2.55 7.87 15.71
N ASN A 62 2.74 6.59 15.37
CA ASN A 62 2.04 5.93 14.28
C ASN A 62 1.16 4.80 14.86
N PRO A 63 -0.18 4.93 14.83
CA PRO A 63 -1.07 3.90 15.36
C PRO A 63 -1.23 2.69 14.43
N LEU A 64 -0.64 2.71 13.23
CA LEU A 64 -0.81 1.72 12.18
C LEU A 64 0.50 0.98 11.91
N LEU A 65 0.40 -0.29 11.50
CA LEU A 65 1.53 -1.07 11.00
C LEU A 65 1.66 -0.88 9.48
N LEU A 66 2.87 -1.05 8.94
CA LEU A 66 3.12 -1.09 7.49
C LEU A 66 2.68 0.19 6.77
N CYS A 67 3.19 1.34 7.20
CA CYS A 67 2.97 2.64 6.54
C CYS A 67 4.18 3.08 5.68
N CYS A 68 5.35 2.46 5.87
CA CYS A 68 6.58 2.81 5.17
C CYS A 68 7.50 1.58 4.96
N ALA A 69 8.62 1.77 4.26
CA ALA A 69 9.56 0.72 3.92
C ALA A 69 10.28 0.14 5.15
N ALA A 70 10.51 0.96 6.19
CA ALA A 70 11.07 0.48 7.45
C ALA A 70 10.18 -0.57 8.13
N ASP A 71 8.86 -0.35 8.12
CA ASP A 71 7.89 -1.30 8.67
C ASP A 71 7.90 -2.62 7.88
N TRP A 72 8.01 -2.55 6.54
CA TRP A 72 8.12 -3.75 5.71
C TRP A 72 9.42 -4.51 5.99
N ARG A 73 10.55 -3.83 6.17
CA ARG A 73 11.82 -4.47 6.55
C ARG A 73 11.73 -5.23 7.86
N GLU A 74 10.94 -4.74 8.81
CA GLU A 74 10.68 -5.43 10.07
C GLU A 74 9.72 -6.62 9.88
N LEU A 75 8.66 -6.44 9.09
CA LEU A 75 7.61 -7.43 8.90
C LEU A 75 8.01 -8.60 7.98
N LYS A 76 8.72 -8.32 6.89
CA LYS A 76 9.06 -9.26 5.82
C LYS A 76 9.69 -10.58 6.33
N PRO A 77 10.71 -10.58 7.20
CA PRO A 77 11.34 -11.82 7.67
C PRO A 77 10.37 -12.75 8.44
N MET A 78 9.29 -12.20 8.99
CA MET A 78 8.26 -12.99 9.69
C MET A 78 7.20 -13.55 8.73
N LEU A 79 6.99 -12.90 7.57
CA LEU A 79 6.01 -13.30 6.56
C LEU A 79 6.59 -14.22 5.48
N GLU A 80 7.89 -14.11 5.18
CA GLU A 80 8.57 -14.97 4.20
C GLU A 80 8.36 -16.48 4.46
N PRO A 81 8.50 -17.01 5.69
CA PRO A 81 8.24 -18.43 5.96
C PRO A 81 6.79 -18.87 5.73
N LEU A 82 5.85 -17.91 5.71
CA LEU A 82 4.43 -18.14 5.45
C LEU A 82 4.09 -18.02 3.96
N GLY A 83 5.03 -17.61 3.12
CA GLY A 83 4.81 -17.35 1.70
C GLY A 83 3.86 -16.18 1.42
N ILE A 84 3.79 -15.21 2.33
CA ILE A 84 2.91 -14.03 2.23
C ILE A 84 3.71 -12.85 1.67
N GLY A 85 3.23 -12.27 0.58
CA GLY A 85 3.88 -11.13 -0.10
C GLY A 85 3.36 -9.75 0.34
N LEU A 86 3.98 -8.70 -0.21
CA LEU A 86 3.50 -7.31 -0.10
C LEU A 86 2.54 -7.01 -1.26
N LEU A 87 1.32 -6.58 -0.95
CA LEU A 87 0.44 -5.89 -1.90
C LEU A 87 0.69 -4.40 -1.71
N LEU A 88 1.37 -3.75 -2.64
CA LEU A 88 1.74 -2.35 -2.44
C LEU A 88 0.67 -1.42 -3.02
N ASP A 89 0.02 -0.66 -2.16
CA ASP A 89 -0.73 0.53 -2.55
C ASP A 89 0.17 1.76 -2.55
N LEU A 90 0.49 2.25 -3.76
CA LEU A 90 1.37 3.42 -3.96
C LEU A 90 0.71 4.73 -3.53
N ALA A 91 -0.61 4.84 -3.59
CA ALA A 91 -1.34 6.04 -3.20
C ALA A 91 -1.38 6.16 -1.66
N HIS A 92 -1.58 5.06 -0.96
CA HIS A 92 -1.43 4.95 0.50
C HIS A 92 -0.01 5.31 0.93
N LEU A 93 1.00 4.74 0.28
CA LEU A 93 2.40 5.05 0.59
C LEU A 93 2.68 6.54 0.44
N LYS A 94 2.23 7.18 -0.65
CA LYS A 94 2.38 8.62 -0.89
C LYS A 94 1.80 9.48 0.24
N VAL A 95 0.65 9.08 0.79
CA VAL A 95 0.02 9.79 1.91
C VAL A 95 0.78 9.56 3.22
N SER A 96 1.18 8.31 3.47
CA SER A 96 1.94 7.94 4.66
C SER A 96 3.31 8.61 4.69
N THR A 97 4.07 8.62 3.59
CA THR A 97 5.40 9.24 3.55
C THR A 97 5.31 10.75 3.79
N ARG A 98 4.32 11.43 3.21
CA ARG A 98 4.08 12.85 3.51
C ARG A 98 3.81 13.07 5.00
N SER A 99 2.94 12.26 5.60
CA SER A 99 2.56 12.39 7.01
C SER A 99 3.71 12.04 7.98
N LEU A 100 4.60 11.15 7.57
CA LEU A 100 5.79 10.75 8.33
C LEU A 100 7.01 11.65 8.07
N GLY A 101 6.95 12.54 7.08
CA GLY A 101 8.08 13.37 6.66
C GLY A 101 9.19 12.59 5.93
N LEU A 102 8.81 11.52 5.23
CA LEU A 102 9.68 10.66 4.43
C LEU A 102 9.64 11.07 2.95
N ASP A 103 10.66 10.66 2.19
CA ASP A 103 10.72 10.86 0.74
C ASP A 103 9.96 9.75 0.00
N PHE A 104 8.91 10.12 -0.74
CA PHE A 104 8.08 9.15 -1.45
C PHE A 104 8.87 8.35 -2.50
N GLU A 105 9.78 8.97 -3.25
CA GLU A 105 10.50 8.26 -4.31
C GLU A 105 11.41 7.17 -3.75
N THR A 106 12.11 7.47 -2.67
CA THR A 106 13.00 6.53 -1.96
C THR A 106 12.21 5.35 -1.40
N GLU A 107 11.11 5.62 -0.69
CA GLU A 107 10.27 4.60 -0.08
C GLU A 107 9.57 3.74 -1.13
N ALA A 108 9.08 4.37 -2.21
CA ALA A 108 8.45 3.65 -3.32
C ALA A 108 9.47 2.77 -4.05
N ALA A 109 10.69 3.24 -4.31
CA ALA A 109 11.72 2.45 -4.97
C ALA A 109 12.10 1.21 -4.14
N GLU A 110 12.23 1.34 -2.81
CA GLU A 110 12.50 0.21 -1.92
C GLU A 110 11.36 -0.82 -1.94
N LEU A 111 10.11 -0.37 -1.79
CA LEU A 111 8.96 -1.28 -1.72
C LEU A 111 8.59 -1.89 -3.07
N LEU A 112 8.76 -1.16 -4.17
CA LEU A 112 8.52 -1.67 -5.52
C LEU A 112 9.48 -2.81 -5.90
N ALA A 113 10.68 -2.86 -5.32
CA ALA A 113 11.61 -3.97 -5.51
C ALA A 113 11.17 -5.25 -4.77
N GLU A 114 10.17 -5.15 -3.88
CA GLU A 114 9.78 -6.19 -2.92
C GLU A 114 8.37 -6.75 -3.18
N THR A 115 7.71 -6.30 -4.24
CA THR A 115 6.34 -6.69 -4.59
C THR A 115 6.19 -7.05 -6.06
N ASP A 116 5.26 -7.96 -6.34
CA ASP A 116 4.80 -8.28 -7.69
C ASP A 116 3.31 -7.91 -7.89
N TYR A 117 2.68 -7.29 -6.90
CA TYR A 117 1.26 -6.93 -6.92
C TYR A 117 1.03 -5.51 -6.39
N LEU A 118 0.51 -4.63 -7.25
CA LEU A 118 0.20 -3.24 -6.92
C LEU A 118 -1.31 -2.95 -6.88
N HIS A 119 -1.70 -2.09 -5.95
CA HIS A 119 -2.89 -1.25 -6.03
C HIS A 119 -2.51 0.15 -6.51
N LEU A 120 -3.24 0.65 -7.51
CA LEU A 120 -2.89 1.85 -8.24
C LEU A 120 -4.05 2.83 -8.28
N SER A 121 -3.79 3.98 -7.71
CA SER A 121 -4.59 5.20 -7.80
C SER A 121 -3.66 6.39 -7.54
N ASP A 122 -4.17 7.62 -7.49
CA ASP A 122 -3.38 8.79 -7.11
C ASP A 122 -4.12 9.67 -6.09
N ASN A 123 -3.41 10.62 -5.49
CA ASN A 123 -3.94 11.59 -4.54
C ASN A 123 -3.01 12.82 -4.41
N ASP A 124 -3.36 13.74 -3.52
CA ASP A 124 -2.56 14.95 -3.20
C ASP A 124 -1.50 14.71 -2.10
N GLY A 125 -1.37 13.49 -1.61
CA GLY A 125 -0.53 13.08 -0.49
C GLY A 125 -1.07 13.48 0.88
N LEU A 126 -2.21 14.16 0.99
CA LEU A 126 -2.79 14.58 2.28
C LEU A 126 -3.79 13.57 2.83
N ARG A 127 -4.56 12.96 1.92
CA ARG A 127 -5.55 11.94 2.20
C ARG A 127 -5.58 10.92 1.09
N ASP A 128 -6.00 9.71 1.43
CA ASP A 128 -6.41 8.78 0.40
C ASP A 128 -7.69 9.28 -0.27
N SER A 129 -7.68 9.33 -1.59
CA SER A 129 -8.80 9.84 -2.38
C SER A 129 -9.03 9.06 -3.67
N ASN A 130 -8.22 8.02 -3.93
CA ASN A 130 -8.39 7.10 -5.04
C ASN A 130 -8.69 7.81 -6.38
N GLN A 131 -7.95 8.89 -6.67
CA GLN A 131 -8.12 9.66 -7.89
C GLN A 131 -7.43 8.96 -9.07
N GLU A 132 -7.73 9.44 -10.28
CA GLU A 132 -7.10 8.91 -11.48
C GLU A 132 -5.58 9.12 -11.50
N LEU A 133 -4.86 8.20 -12.13
CA LEU A 133 -3.41 8.32 -12.33
C LEU A 133 -3.11 9.48 -13.27
N LEU A 134 -2.26 10.41 -12.87
CA LEU A 134 -1.84 11.52 -13.73
C LEU A 134 -0.52 11.20 -14.43
N GLU A 135 -0.37 11.59 -15.71
CA GLU A 135 0.84 11.33 -16.49
C GLU A 135 2.11 11.82 -15.79
N GLU A 136 2.07 13.04 -15.23
CA GLU A 136 3.18 13.62 -14.47
C GLU A 136 3.01 13.45 -12.95
N GLY A 137 2.10 12.57 -12.52
CA GLY A 137 1.87 12.24 -11.12
C GLY A 137 3.02 11.40 -10.54
N SER A 138 3.27 11.56 -9.24
CA SER A 138 4.37 10.87 -8.57
C SER A 138 4.25 9.33 -8.65
N VAL A 139 3.02 8.79 -8.63
CA VAL A 139 2.78 7.35 -8.80
C VAL A 139 3.23 6.89 -10.19
N MET A 140 2.83 7.59 -11.25
CA MET A 140 3.29 7.28 -12.61
C MET A 140 4.80 7.45 -12.77
N GLN A 141 5.40 8.46 -12.13
CA GLN A 141 6.86 8.64 -12.14
C GLN A 141 7.60 7.51 -11.42
N ALA A 142 7.07 6.98 -10.31
CA ALA A 142 7.63 5.81 -9.64
C ALA A 142 7.55 4.56 -10.54
N LEU A 143 6.39 4.33 -11.17
CA LEU A 143 6.19 3.19 -12.08
C LEU A 143 7.12 3.23 -13.30
N ARG A 144 7.39 4.42 -13.88
CA ARG A 144 8.33 4.57 -15.01
C ARG A 144 9.76 4.10 -14.70
N ARG A 145 10.14 4.05 -13.43
CA ARG A 145 11.48 3.62 -13.01
C ARG A 145 11.62 2.10 -12.96
N LEU A 146 10.51 1.36 -13.03
CA LEU A 146 10.54 -0.09 -13.09
C LEU A 146 11.04 -0.58 -14.46
N PRO A 147 11.92 -1.59 -14.48
CA PRO A 147 12.42 -2.16 -15.73
C PRO A 147 11.36 -3.00 -16.48
N ALA A 148 10.32 -3.46 -15.77
CA ALA A 148 9.25 -4.31 -16.28
C ALA A 148 7.97 -4.09 -15.44
N PRO A 149 6.78 -4.41 -15.98
CA PRO A 149 5.55 -4.32 -15.20
C PRO A 149 5.55 -5.36 -14.07
N PRO A 150 4.88 -5.07 -12.93
CA PRO A 150 4.55 -6.08 -11.93
C PRO A 150 3.68 -7.20 -12.51
N THR A 151 3.66 -8.36 -11.84
CA THR A 151 2.81 -9.50 -12.23
C THR A 151 1.33 -9.14 -12.24
N CYS A 152 0.88 -8.35 -11.26
CA CYS A 152 -0.51 -7.94 -11.13
C CYS A 152 -0.62 -6.46 -10.73
N MET A 153 -1.61 -5.79 -11.29
CA MET A 153 -1.94 -4.39 -10.99
C MET A 153 -3.46 -4.25 -10.93
N THR A 154 -3.99 -3.74 -9.82
CA THR A 154 -5.40 -3.36 -9.68
C THR A 154 -5.50 -1.84 -9.74
N LEU A 155 -6.44 -1.32 -10.54
CA LEU A 155 -6.80 0.09 -10.52
C LEU A 155 -7.90 0.33 -9.49
N GLU A 156 -7.62 1.17 -8.49
CA GLU A 156 -8.56 1.54 -7.43
C GLU A 156 -8.96 3.00 -7.58
N VAL A 157 -9.72 3.32 -8.63
CA VAL A 157 -10.11 4.70 -8.96
C VAL A 157 -11.61 4.91 -8.74
N TYR A 158 -11.98 5.85 -7.87
CA TYR A 158 -13.37 6.07 -7.45
C TYR A 158 -14.12 7.14 -8.24
N SER A 159 -13.42 7.87 -9.13
CA SER A 159 -14.02 8.92 -9.97
C SER A 159 -14.77 8.40 -11.21
N GLY A 160 -15.06 7.09 -11.28
CA GLY A 160 -15.89 6.46 -12.31
C GLY A 160 -15.13 5.82 -13.48
N LEU A 161 -15.88 5.16 -14.36
CA LEU A 161 -15.34 4.31 -15.44
C LEU A 161 -14.44 5.04 -16.44
N GLU A 162 -14.73 6.31 -16.74
CA GLU A 162 -13.88 7.08 -17.65
C GLU A 162 -12.48 7.32 -17.06
N ALA A 163 -12.40 7.63 -15.77
CA ALA A 163 -11.15 7.83 -15.06
C ALA A 163 -10.35 6.52 -14.94
N ILE A 164 -11.03 5.40 -14.69
CA ILE A 164 -10.43 4.06 -14.75
C ILE A 164 -9.86 3.80 -16.15
N THR A 165 -10.63 4.08 -17.21
CA THR A 165 -10.20 3.86 -18.60
C THR A 165 -9.00 4.70 -18.97
N ARG A 166 -8.96 5.98 -18.54
CA ARG A 166 -7.80 6.84 -18.75
C ARG A 166 -6.57 6.34 -18.00
N SER A 167 -6.74 5.92 -16.74
CA SER A 167 -5.65 5.37 -15.93
C SER A 167 -5.08 4.08 -16.54
N ALA A 168 -5.95 3.17 -16.99
CA ALA A 168 -5.55 1.95 -17.67
C ALA A 168 -4.72 2.23 -18.93
N ARG A 169 -5.17 3.16 -19.79
CA ARG A 169 -4.43 3.55 -21.01
C ARG A 169 -3.05 4.14 -20.69
N ARG A 170 -2.94 4.93 -19.61
CA ARG A 170 -1.65 5.48 -19.16
C ARG A 170 -0.70 4.37 -18.73
N LEU A 171 -1.19 3.37 -17.99
CA LEU A 171 -0.39 2.20 -17.59
C LEU A 171 0.04 1.36 -18.80
N GLU A 172 -0.87 1.10 -19.75
CA GLU A 172 -0.55 0.36 -20.98
C GLU A 172 0.55 1.07 -21.79
N ALA A 173 0.58 2.40 -21.78
CA ALA A 173 1.60 3.17 -22.48
C ALA A 173 3.00 3.07 -21.86
N LEU A 174 3.13 2.66 -20.58
CA LEU A 174 4.42 2.47 -19.92
C LEU A 174 5.17 1.24 -20.45
N TRP A 175 4.44 0.18 -20.80
CA TRP A 175 5.01 -1.10 -21.24
C TRP A 175 4.31 -1.61 -22.51
N PRO A 176 4.51 -0.95 -23.67
CA PRO A 176 3.78 -1.24 -24.90
C PRO A 176 4.06 -2.64 -25.48
N GLU A 177 5.21 -3.23 -25.14
CA GLU A 177 5.61 -4.56 -25.60
C GLU A 177 5.12 -5.69 -24.68
N HIS A 178 4.48 -5.37 -23.55
CA HIS A 178 3.96 -6.40 -22.67
C HIS A 178 2.61 -6.90 -23.20
N PRO A 179 2.50 -8.19 -23.58
CA PRO A 179 1.26 -8.72 -24.13
C PRO A 179 0.15 -8.56 -23.10
N ARG A 180 -1.02 -8.09 -23.55
CA ARG A 180 -2.21 -8.03 -22.70
C ARG A 180 -2.40 -9.43 -22.11
N GLY A 181 -2.44 -9.52 -20.78
CA GLY A 181 -2.74 -10.78 -20.11
C GLY A 181 -3.98 -11.38 -20.76
N THR A 182 -3.81 -12.51 -21.43
CA THR A 182 -4.96 -13.31 -21.85
C THR A 182 -5.65 -13.78 -20.58
N PRO A 183 -6.98 -13.60 -20.46
CA PRO A 183 -7.74 -14.14 -19.34
C PRO A 183 -7.56 -15.66 -19.21
#